data_AF-A0A139CSV4-F1
#
_entry.id   AF-A0A139CSV4-F1
#
_cell.length_a   1.000
_cell.length_b   1.000
_cell.length_c   1.000
_cell.angle_alpha   90.00
_cell.angle_beta   90.00
_cell.angle_gamma   90.00
#
_symmetry.space_group_name_H-M   'P 1'
#
loop_
_entity.id
_entity.type
_entity.pdbx_description
1 polymer ?
#
loop_
_entity_poly.entity_id
_entity_poly.type
_entity_poly.pdbx_seq_one_letter_code
_entity_poly.pdbx_strand_id
1 'polypeptide(L)'
;MVKMEPKTLVIVIGLLLAINFTVQAGTIQNSKHDLTASWNQYKHAGVKFNDYKSPCAYCHVPHNSSSDGPLWNRPLPSANAYTVYDSNTLDSSTTSISTQSLLCLSCHDGTIAVDSVLNKPADYTQASEHKRMSTDTTNDSCNSCHNNKDLGVTEAFLSQDLSNDHPVSFTYDSALATADGELRDPSASSGITGTIADDMLSNGKLECTSCHNVHDPQYEPFLIKPNTNSQLCTTCHIK
;
A
#
# COMPACT_ATOMS: atom_id res chain seq x y z
N MET A 1 41.16 -24.74 -23.95
CA MET A 1 40.91 -24.94 -22.50
C MET A 1 42.02 -24.25 -21.73
N VAL A 2 41.77 -23.08 -21.17
CA VAL A 2 42.76 -22.37 -20.34
C VAL A 2 42.75 -23.00 -18.96
N LYS A 3 43.87 -23.61 -18.57
CA LYS A 3 44.04 -24.27 -17.28
C LYS A 3 44.31 -23.19 -16.24
N MET A 4 43.32 -22.86 -15.41
CA MET A 4 43.49 -21.86 -14.35
C MET A 4 44.29 -22.47 -13.19
N GLU A 5 45.36 -21.80 -12.79
CA GLU A 5 46.19 -22.14 -11.65
C GLU A 5 45.37 -22.07 -10.34
N PRO A 6 45.60 -22.96 -9.35
CA PRO A 6 44.80 -23.05 -8.13
C PRO A 6 44.79 -21.76 -7.29
N LYS A 7 45.83 -20.91 -7.43
CA LYS A 7 45.89 -19.59 -6.77
C LYS A 7 44.95 -18.57 -7.41
N THR A 8 44.70 -18.67 -8.73
CA THR A 8 43.78 -17.79 -9.46
C THR A 8 42.32 -18.15 -9.17
N LEU A 9 42.04 -19.45 -8.94
CA LEU A 9 40.70 -19.92 -8.56
C LEU A 9 40.26 -19.39 -7.18
N VAL A 10 41.18 -19.33 -6.21
CA VAL A 10 40.90 -18.78 -4.86
C VAL A 10 40.64 -17.27 -4.91
N ILE A 11 41.33 -16.53 -5.79
CA ILE A 11 41.11 -15.08 -5.95
C ILE A 11 39.76 -14.80 -6.63
N VAL A 12 39.36 -15.58 -7.62
CA VAL A 12 38.05 -15.41 -8.31
C VAL A 12 36.88 -15.78 -7.40
N ILE A 13 37.01 -16.83 -6.58
CA ILE A 13 35.98 -17.21 -5.59
C ILE A 13 35.91 -16.16 -4.47
N GLY A 14 37.05 -15.62 -4.00
CA GLY A 14 37.09 -14.53 -3.03
C GLY A 14 36.49 -13.21 -3.53
N LEU A 15 36.63 -12.90 -4.83
CA LEU A 15 36.03 -11.72 -5.45
C LEU A 15 34.50 -11.85 -5.65
N LEU A 16 34.00 -13.07 -5.89
CA LEU A 16 32.55 -13.34 -6.04
C LEU A 16 31.79 -13.30 -4.71
N LEU A 17 32.46 -13.46 -3.57
CA LEU A 17 31.89 -13.41 -2.22
C LEU A 17 31.85 -12.02 -1.59
N ALA A 18 32.34 -10.98 -2.28
CA ALA A 18 32.38 -9.59 -1.79
C ALA A 18 31.30 -8.69 -2.42
N ILE A 19 30.30 -9.26 -3.10
CA ILE A 19 29.11 -8.51 -3.52
C ILE A 19 28.25 -8.33 -2.28
N ASN A 20 28.44 -7.20 -1.59
CA ASN A 20 27.51 -6.74 -0.57
C ASN A 20 26.19 -6.44 -1.27
N PHE A 21 25.30 -7.42 -1.34
CA PHE A 21 23.89 -7.15 -1.60
C PHE A 21 23.39 -6.39 -0.37
N THR A 22 23.26 -5.08 -0.51
CA THR A 22 22.46 -4.30 0.43
C THR A 22 21.02 -4.76 0.26
N VAL A 23 20.60 -5.70 1.10
CA VAL A 23 19.18 -6.02 1.26
C VAL A 23 18.57 -4.81 1.94
N GLN A 24 18.05 -3.89 1.12
CA GLN A 24 17.25 -2.78 1.60
C GLN A 24 15.92 -3.38 2.03
N ALA A 25 15.79 -3.76 3.30
CA ALA A 25 14.48 -4.06 3.84
C ALA A 25 13.66 -2.76 3.81
N GLY A 26 12.49 -2.80 3.16
CA GLY A 26 11.57 -1.68 3.15
C GLY A 26 11.30 -1.19 4.57
N THR A 27 11.32 0.13 4.75
CA THR A 27 11.00 0.78 6.02
C THR A 27 10.02 1.88 5.76
N ILE A 28 8.97 1.95 6.57
CA ILE A 28 8.01 3.06 6.53
C ILE A 28 8.39 4.17 7.51
N GLN A 29 9.52 4.03 8.23
CA GLN A 29 10.00 5.08 9.12
C GLN A 29 10.28 6.35 8.33
N ASN A 30 9.91 7.49 8.90
CA ASN A 30 9.99 8.81 8.30
C ASN A 30 9.15 9.04 7.04
N SER A 31 8.19 8.17 6.76
CA SER A 31 7.25 8.29 5.63
C SER A 31 5.88 8.83 6.08
N LYS A 32 4.96 9.06 5.15
CA LYS A 32 3.55 9.40 5.48
C LYS A 32 2.82 8.32 6.29
N HIS A 33 3.29 7.08 6.24
CA HIS A 33 2.76 5.96 7.04
C HIS A 33 3.52 5.77 8.36
N ASP A 34 4.53 6.61 8.66
CA ASP A 34 5.11 6.72 10.00
C ASP A 34 4.17 7.54 10.88
N LEU A 35 3.16 6.88 11.42
CA LEU A 35 2.19 7.51 12.30
C LEU A 35 2.73 7.73 13.73
N THR A 36 4.01 7.47 14.01
CA THR A 36 4.54 7.71 15.36
C THR A 36 4.60 9.19 15.70
N ALA A 37 4.46 9.53 16.99
CA ALA A 37 4.60 10.91 17.43
C ALA A 37 5.98 11.49 17.10
N SER A 38 7.04 10.69 17.07
CA SER A 38 8.40 11.14 16.70
C SER A 38 8.54 11.63 15.25
N TRP A 39 7.67 11.20 14.34
CA TRP A 39 7.62 11.78 13.01
C TRP A 39 6.68 13.01 12.97
N ASN A 40 5.61 12.98 13.76
CA ASN A 40 4.62 14.04 13.85
C ASN A 40 4.97 15.18 14.84
N GLN A 41 6.11 15.08 15.54
CA GLN A 41 6.51 15.94 16.68
C GLN A 41 6.81 17.41 16.32
N TYR A 42 6.78 17.76 15.03
CA TYR A 42 7.10 19.12 14.58
C TYR A 42 5.87 20.00 14.29
N LYS A 43 4.63 19.48 14.30
CA LYS A 43 3.47 20.23 13.77
C LYS A 43 2.23 20.32 14.67
N HIS A 44 2.13 19.59 15.79
CA HIS A 44 0.94 19.62 16.66
C HIS A 44 1.28 19.84 18.14
N ALA A 45 0.53 20.73 18.80
CA ALA A 45 0.50 20.78 20.27
C ALA A 45 -0.32 19.56 20.78
N GLY A 46 0.38 18.54 21.27
CA GLY A 46 -0.22 17.29 21.77
C GLY A 46 -0.49 16.23 20.68
N VAL A 47 -0.74 15.00 21.11
CA VAL A 47 -1.07 13.86 20.22
C VAL A 47 -2.56 13.91 19.83
N LYS A 48 -2.86 13.96 18.53
CA LYS A 48 -4.23 14.04 17.97
C LYS A 48 -4.85 12.68 17.63
N PHE A 49 -4.07 11.64 17.85
CA PHE A 49 -4.41 10.23 17.77
C PHE A 49 -3.34 9.48 18.59
N ASN A 50 -3.65 8.28 19.09
CA ASN A 50 -2.76 7.53 19.97
C ASN A 50 -1.38 7.34 19.32
N ASP A 51 -0.33 7.56 20.09
CA ASP A 51 1.04 7.26 19.69
C ASP A 51 1.40 5.85 20.15
N TYR A 52 1.43 4.92 19.21
CA TYR A 52 1.75 3.51 19.47
C TYR A 52 3.25 3.24 19.53
N LYS A 53 4.11 4.25 19.38
CA LYS A 53 5.59 4.15 19.44
C LYS A 53 6.21 3.19 18.43
N SER A 54 5.40 2.66 17.52
CA SER A 54 5.79 1.78 16.44
C SER A 54 4.92 2.09 15.24
N PRO A 55 5.52 2.40 14.08
CA PRO A 55 4.73 2.69 12.87
C PRO A 55 3.93 1.46 12.41
N CYS A 56 4.41 0.25 12.72
CA CYS A 56 3.73 -0.99 12.35
C CYS A 56 2.48 -1.26 13.20
N ALA A 57 2.40 -0.75 14.43
CA ALA A 57 1.32 -1.07 15.36
C ALA A 57 -0.06 -0.58 14.90
N TYR A 58 -0.10 0.39 13.98
CA TYR A 58 -1.34 0.88 13.37
C TYR A 58 -1.97 -0.13 12.41
N CYS A 59 -1.18 -1.08 11.89
CA CYS A 59 -1.59 -2.08 10.90
C CYS A 59 -1.44 -3.52 11.42
N HIS A 60 -0.43 -3.79 12.26
CA HIS A 60 -0.03 -5.12 12.67
C HIS A 60 0.08 -5.25 14.20
N VAL A 61 -0.30 -6.40 14.75
CA VAL A 61 -0.12 -6.73 16.16
C VAL A 61 0.20 -8.22 16.36
N PRO A 62 1.20 -8.59 17.19
CA PRO A 62 1.58 -9.99 17.35
C PRO A 62 0.50 -10.90 17.95
N HIS A 63 -0.37 -10.34 18.80
CA HIS A 63 -1.40 -11.10 19.51
C HIS A 63 -2.75 -10.40 19.40
N ASN A 64 -3.82 -11.20 19.32
CA ASN A 64 -5.20 -10.74 19.16
C ASN A 64 -5.40 -9.91 17.88
N SER A 65 -4.67 -10.26 16.82
CA SER A 65 -4.88 -9.76 15.46
C SER A 65 -6.07 -10.45 14.79
N SER A 66 -6.62 -9.80 13.77
CA SER A 66 -7.47 -10.46 12.78
C SER A 66 -6.64 -11.34 11.82
N SER A 67 -7.30 -12.32 11.21
CA SER A 67 -6.77 -13.13 10.11
C SER A 67 -7.03 -12.53 8.72
N ASP A 68 -7.64 -11.33 8.64
CA ASP A 68 -7.94 -10.66 7.36
C ASP A 68 -6.68 -10.25 6.58
N GLY A 69 -5.56 -10.08 7.28
CA GLY A 69 -4.24 -9.84 6.73
C GLY A 69 -3.16 -10.32 7.71
N PRO A 70 -1.87 -10.28 7.34
CA PRO A 70 -0.79 -10.73 8.22
C PRO A 70 -0.82 -9.97 9.54
N LEU A 71 -1.18 -10.64 10.64
CA LEU A 71 -1.23 -10.02 11.97
C LEU A 71 -2.07 -8.74 12.03
N TRP A 72 -3.14 -8.63 11.25
CA TRP A 72 -3.86 -7.38 11.04
C TRP A 72 -4.47 -6.81 12.33
N ASN A 73 -4.27 -5.52 12.58
CA ASN A 73 -4.65 -4.84 13.82
C ASN A 73 -5.74 -3.80 13.65
N ARG A 74 -6.50 -3.78 12.55
CA ARG A 74 -7.58 -2.80 12.36
C ARG A 74 -8.92 -3.47 12.13
N PRO A 75 -10.05 -2.87 12.59
CA PRO A 75 -11.35 -3.31 12.12
C PRO A 75 -11.49 -2.99 10.62
N LEU A 76 -12.12 -3.89 9.87
CA LEU A 76 -12.41 -3.66 8.46
C LEU A 76 -13.80 -3.06 8.26
N PRO A 77 -13.94 -2.10 7.33
CA PRO A 77 -15.24 -1.66 6.83
C PRO A 77 -16.01 -2.80 6.15
N SER A 78 -17.31 -2.60 5.92
CA SER A 78 -18.12 -3.55 5.17
C SER A 78 -17.73 -3.56 3.69
N ALA A 79 -17.44 -4.74 3.14
CA ALA A 79 -17.11 -4.95 1.72
C ALA A 79 -18.12 -4.36 0.72
N ASN A 80 -19.39 -4.26 1.14
CA ASN A 80 -20.51 -3.80 0.31
C ASN A 80 -20.87 -2.32 0.56
N ALA A 81 -20.06 -1.59 1.33
CA ALA A 81 -20.30 -0.18 1.61
C ALA A 81 -19.78 0.77 0.51
N TYR A 82 -19.17 0.23 -0.55
CA TYR A 82 -18.46 1.01 -1.55
C TYR A 82 -19.21 1.08 -2.88
N THR A 83 -19.18 2.26 -3.50
CA THR A 83 -19.45 2.38 -4.94
C THR A 83 -18.18 1.98 -5.68
N VAL A 84 -18.22 0.83 -6.35
CA VAL A 84 -17.07 0.31 -7.11
C VAL A 84 -16.81 1.12 -8.38
N TYR A 85 -15.58 1.04 -8.87
CA TYR A 85 -15.22 1.60 -10.17
C TYR A 85 -16.07 0.98 -11.29
N ASP A 86 -16.64 1.85 -12.13
CA ASP A 86 -17.43 1.49 -13.29
C ASP A 86 -17.19 2.50 -14.41
N SER A 87 -16.93 2.01 -15.62
CA SER A 87 -16.74 2.87 -16.78
C SER A 87 -17.10 2.14 -18.06
N ASN A 88 -17.44 2.89 -19.11
CA ASN A 88 -17.82 2.34 -20.40
C ASN A 88 -16.68 1.57 -21.11
N THR A 89 -15.45 1.70 -20.62
CA THR A 89 -14.25 1.06 -21.17
C THR A 89 -13.68 0.00 -20.22
N LEU A 90 -14.44 -0.40 -19.20
CA LEU A 90 -14.04 -1.45 -18.28
C LEU A 90 -14.65 -2.78 -18.74
N ASP A 91 -13.80 -3.73 -19.15
CA ASP A 91 -14.22 -5.06 -19.61
C ASP A 91 -14.29 -6.12 -18.48
N SER A 92 -14.15 -5.67 -17.23
CA SER A 92 -14.29 -6.50 -16.03
C SER A 92 -15.33 -5.91 -15.08
N SER A 93 -15.74 -6.67 -14.07
CA SER A 93 -16.68 -6.17 -13.08
C SER A 93 -16.42 -6.74 -11.69
N THR A 94 -16.80 -5.95 -10.69
CA THR A 94 -16.95 -6.40 -9.31
C THR A 94 -18.13 -5.68 -8.68
N THR A 95 -18.76 -6.30 -7.70
CA THR A 95 -19.85 -5.70 -6.92
C THR A 95 -19.49 -5.49 -5.45
N SER A 96 -18.28 -5.85 -5.06
CA SER A 96 -17.79 -5.75 -3.68
C SER A 96 -16.29 -5.55 -3.63
N ILE A 97 -15.81 -4.98 -2.53
CA ILE A 97 -14.38 -4.80 -2.28
C ILE A 97 -13.82 -6.04 -1.61
N SER A 98 -12.69 -6.53 -2.10
CA SER A 98 -11.99 -7.67 -1.54
C SER A 98 -11.32 -7.30 -0.21
N THR A 99 -11.06 -8.31 0.62
CA THR A 99 -10.35 -8.13 1.88
C THR A 99 -9.01 -7.40 1.69
N GLN A 100 -8.28 -7.67 0.61
CA GLN A 100 -6.97 -7.08 0.35
C GLN A 100 -7.04 -5.55 0.20
N SER A 101 -8.04 -5.04 -0.53
CA SER A 101 -8.26 -3.59 -0.66
C SER A 101 -8.91 -2.99 0.59
N LEU A 102 -9.74 -3.75 1.33
CA LEU A 102 -10.29 -3.30 2.62
C LEU A 102 -9.21 -3.02 3.67
N LEU A 103 -8.07 -3.72 3.63
CA LEU A 103 -6.95 -3.41 4.54
C LEU A 103 -6.53 -1.94 4.40
N CYS A 104 -6.34 -1.47 3.15
CA CYS A 104 -5.98 -0.08 2.87
C CYS A 104 -7.16 0.86 3.19
N LEU A 105 -8.37 0.51 2.74
CA LEU A 105 -9.55 1.35 2.92
C LEU A 105 -9.95 1.54 4.39
N SER A 106 -9.56 0.64 5.29
CA SER A 106 -9.74 0.83 6.74
C SER A 106 -9.07 2.10 7.29
N CYS A 107 -8.12 2.70 6.56
CA CYS A 107 -7.58 4.03 6.82
C CYS A 107 -8.10 5.05 5.80
N HIS A 108 -8.15 4.68 4.52
CA HIS A 108 -8.31 5.60 3.39
C HIS A 108 -9.74 5.97 3.05
N ASP A 109 -10.73 5.26 3.56
CA ASP A 109 -12.15 5.56 3.32
C ASP A 109 -12.72 6.63 4.26
N GLY A 110 -11.95 7.03 5.28
CA GLY A 110 -12.31 8.05 6.25
C GLY A 110 -13.47 7.70 7.18
N THR A 111 -13.83 6.42 7.32
CA THR A 111 -14.95 5.99 8.17
C THR A 111 -14.58 5.86 9.65
N ILE A 112 -13.32 5.53 9.94
CA ILE A 112 -12.80 5.34 11.31
C ILE A 112 -11.52 6.12 11.54
N ALA A 113 -11.19 6.35 12.82
CA ALA A 113 -9.97 7.06 13.19
C ALA A 113 -8.70 6.28 12.77
N VAL A 114 -7.64 7.02 12.45
CA VAL A 114 -6.35 6.45 11.99
C VAL A 114 -5.69 5.57 13.05
N ASP A 115 -5.97 5.81 14.33
CA ASP A 115 -5.48 5.02 15.46
C ASP A 115 -6.50 4.00 15.97
N SER A 116 -7.61 3.78 15.28
CA SER A 116 -8.57 2.73 15.63
C SER A 116 -7.99 1.34 15.32
N VAL A 117 -7.59 0.62 16.38
CA VAL A 117 -6.95 -0.69 16.28
C VAL A 117 -7.65 -1.73 17.17
N LEU A 118 -7.50 -3.01 16.84
CA LEU A 118 -8.05 -4.15 17.58
C LEU A 118 -7.36 -4.34 18.93
N ASN A 119 -6.04 -4.17 18.95
CA ASN A 119 -5.23 -4.34 20.15
C ASN A 119 -4.14 -3.25 20.22
N LYS A 120 -4.10 -2.53 21.34
CA LYS A 120 -3.15 -1.45 21.57
C LYS A 120 -1.88 -1.99 22.24
N PRO A 121 -0.67 -1.54 21.86
CA PRO A 121 0.54 -1.84 22.61
C PRO A 121 0.41 -1.39 24.07
N ALA A 122 1.08 -2.09 24.99
CA ALA A 122 0.97 -1.79 26.43
C ALA A 122 1.53 -0.42 26.82
N ASP A 123 2.52 0.08 26.08
CA ASP A 123 3.30 1.27 26.39
C ASP A 123 2.94 2.48 25.51
N TYR A 124 1.74 2.54 24.94
CA TYR A 124 1.31 3.66 24.09
C TYR A 124 1.04 4.97 24.86
N THR A 125 1.09 6.10 24.15
CA THR A 125 0.61 7.40 24.67
C THR A 125 -0.82 7.65 24.18
N GLN A 126 -1.76 7.77 25.11
CA GLN A 126 -3.16 8.04 24.81
C GLN A 126 -3.35 9.48 24.31
N ALA A 127 -4.10 9.65 23.23
CA ALA A 127 -4.52 10.95 22.74
C ALA A 127 -5.83 11.42 23.35
N SER A 128 -6.01 12.74 23.40
CA SER A 128 -7.27 13.40 23.80
C SER A 128 -8.29 13.47 22.66
N GLU A 129 -7.86 13.20 21.45
CA GLU A 129 -8.65 13.24 20.22
C GLU A 129 -8.31 12.01 19.37
N HIS A 130 -9.24 11.64 18.49
CA HIS A 130 -9.09 10.56 17.53
C HIS A 130 -9.61 11.07 16.18
N LYS A 131 -8.75 11.12 15.16
CA LYS A 131 -9.09 11.72 13.87
C LYS A 131 -9.10 10.68 12.75
N ARG A 132 -10.07 10.79 11.84
CA ARG A 132 -10.15 10.02 10.59
C ARG A 132 -9.55 10.81 9.44
N MET A 133 -9.11 10.09 8.41
CA MET A 133 -8.62 10.70 7.18
C MET A 133 -9.83 11.11 6.31
N SER A 134 -10.25 12.37 6.40
CA SER A 134 -11.36 12.93 5.61
C SER A 134 -11.04 14.34 5.15
N THR A 135 -11.69 14.78 4.08
CA THR A 135 -11.63 16.15 3.55
C THR A 135 -12.73 17.06 4.10
N ASP A 136 -13.68 16.51 4.87
CA ASP A 136 -14.69 17.33 5.56
C ASP A 136 -14.06 18.17 6.69
N THR A 137 -14.83 19.10 7.27
CA THR A 137 -14.37 19.96 8.37
C THR A 137 -14.97 19.54 9.73
N THR A 138 -15.47 18.32 9.86
CA THR A 138 -16.02 17.83 11.13
C THR A 138 -14.91 17.69 12.17
N ASN A 139 -15.25 17.83 13.45
CA ASN A 139 -14.22 17.83 14.50
C ASN A 139 -13.44 16.50 14.61
N ASP A 140 -13.96 15.40 14.07
CA ASP A 140 -13.28 14.09 14.02
C ASP A 140 -12.45 13.89 12.73
N SER A 141 -12.36 14.88 11.85
CA SER A 141 -11.55 14.84 10.63
C SER A 141 -10.18 15.47 10.85
N CYS A 142 -9.13 14.86 10.28
CA CYS A 142 -7.81 15.49 10.22
C CYS A 142 -7.86 16.87 9.55
N ASN A 143 -8.78 17.09 8.61
CA ASN A 143 -8.86 18.34 7.89
C ASN A 143 -9.43 19.51 8.73
N SER A 144 -10.09 19.24 9.85
CA SER A 144 -10.64 20.28 10.74
C SER A 144 -9.59 21.25 11.27
N CYS A 145 -8.35 20.80 11.42
CA CYS A 145 -7.22 21.64 11.87
C CYS A 145 -6.31 22.07 10.72
N HIS A 146 -6.33 21.36 9.59
CA HIS A 146 -5.39 21.57 8.48
C HIS A 146 -5.97 22.41 7.33
N ASN A 147 -7.29 22.66 7.31
CA ASN A 147 -7.96 23.58 6.38
C ASN A 147 -7.56 23.38 4.90
N ASN A 148 -7.39 22.13 4.46
CA ASN A 148 -6.93 21.71 3.13
C ASN A 148 -5.53 22.20 2.73
N LYS A 149 -4.72 22.69 3.67
CA LYS A 149 -3.45 23.36 3.33
C LYS A 149 -2.22 22.49 3.39
N ASP A 150 -2.18 21.42 4.19
CA ASP A 150 -0.91 20.72 4.42
C ASP A 150 -1.07 19.35 5.10
N LEU A 151 -1.51 18.32 4.37
CA LEU A 151 -1.59 16.95 4.90
C LEU A 151 -1.28 15.81 3.91
N GLY A 152 -1.37 16.00 2.60
CA GLY A 152 -1.48 14.85 1.67
C GLY A 152 -2.78 14.04 1.85
N VAL A 153 -3.59 14.33 2.88
CA VAL A 153 -4.88 13.68 3.17
C VAL A 153 -5.89 13.93 2.06
N THR A 154 -5.90 15.11 1.44
CA THR A 154 -6.80 15.37 0.30
C THR A 154 -6.48 14.50 -0.91
N GLU A 155 -5.21 14.17 -1.12
CA GLU A 155 -4.74 13.35 -2.25
C GLU A 155 -4.86 11.85 -1.94
N ALA A 156 -4.78 11.48 -0.65
CA ALA A 156 -4.82 10.09 -0.20
C ALA A 156 -6.21 9.61 0.27
N PHE A 157 -7.17 10.51 0.50
CA PHE A 157 -8.53 10.16 0.91
C PHE A 157 -9.35 9.64 -0.27
N LEU A 158 -9.86 8.41 -0.16
CA LEU A 158 -10.62 7.74 -1.21
C LEU A 158 -12.13 7.76 -0.98
N SER A 159 -12.57 7.98 0.26
CA SER A 159 -13.97 7.80 0.67
C SER A 159 -14.49 6.37 0.40
N GLN A 160 -15.81 6.18 0.51
CA GLN A 160 -16.48 4.95 0.08
C GLN A 160 -16.92 4.98 -1.40
N ASP A 161 -16.72 6.09 -2.09
CA ASP A 161 -16.97 6.21 -3.53
C ASP A 161 -15.67 6.05 -4.32
N LEU A 162 -15.48 4.88 -4.93
CA LEU A 162 -14.31 4.54 -5.74
C LEU A 162 -14.58 4.68 -7.24
N SER A 163 -15.78 5.17 -7.62
CA SER A 163 -16.27 5.14 -9.00
C SER A 163 -15.43 5.94 -9.99
N ASN A 164 -14.71 6.96 -9.53
CA ASN A 164 -14.01 7.89 -10.41
C ASN A 164 -12.69 7.33 -10.98
N ASP A 165 -11.80 6.78 -10.12
CA ASP A 165 -10.40 6.54 -10.50
C ASP A 165 -9.73 5.29 -9.88
N HIS A 166 -10.42 4.49 -9.06
CA HIS A 166 -9.78 3.42 -8.28
C HIS A 166 -10.32 2.02 -8.63
N PRO A 167 -9.94 1.48 -9.81
CA PRO A 167 -10.35 0.15 -10.23
C PRO A 167 -9.63 -0.90 -9.37
N VAL A 168 -10.33 -1.50 -8.41
CA VAL A 168 -9.81 -2.55 -7.53
C VAL A 168 -10.83 -3.67 -7.34
N SER A 169 -10.35 -4.82 -6.87
CA SER A 169 -11.14 -6.00 -6.48
C SER A 169 -11.84 -6.76 -7.61
N PHE A 170 -11.48 -6.48 -8.88
CA PHE A 170 -11.90 -7.27 -10.05
C PHE A 170 -10.79 -8.21 -10.51
N THR A 171 -11.18 -9.28 -11.21
CA THR A 171 -10.25 -10.29 -11.74
C THR A 171 -9.50 -9.74 -12.94
N TYR A 172 -8.18 -9.92 -12.96
CA TYR A 172 -7.33 -9.67 -14.12
C TYR A 172 -6.62 -10.97 -14.50
N ASP A 173 -7.18 -11.66 -15.50
CA ASP A 173 -6.66 -12.93 -16.01
C ASP A 173 -6.39 -12.87 -17.53
N SER A 174 -5.84 -13.95 -18.09
CA SER A 174 -5.58 -14.07 -19.53
C SER A 174 -6.84 -13.97 -20.40
N ALA A 175 -8.01 -14.35 -19.86
CA ALA A 175 -9.27 -14.29 -20.60
C ALA A 175 -9.73 -12.83 -20.75
N LEU A 176 -9.66 -12.04 -19.67
CA LEU A 176 -9.87 -10.60 -19.71
C LEU A 176 -8.90 -9.94 -20.69
N ALA A 177 -7.60 -10.24 -20.55
CA ALA A 177 -6.58 -9.64 -21.40
C ALA A 177 -6.81 -9.89 -22.90
N THR A 178 -7.23 -11.13 -23.23
CA THR A 178 -7.55 -11.53 -24.61
C THR A 178 -8.82 -10.86 -25.12
N ALA A 179 -9.85 -10.71 -24.26
CA ALA A 179 -11.12 -10.12 -24.65
C ALA A 179 -11.03 -8.60 -24.89
N ASP A 180 -10.31 -7.90 -24.01
CA ASP A 180 -10.06 -6.46 -24.09
C ASP A 180 -9.11 -6.13 -25.26
N GLY A 181 -8.02 -6.89 -25.42
CA GLY A 181 -7.08 -6.75 -26.54
C GLY A 181 -6.08 -5.60 -26.40
N GLU A 182 -6.26 -4.67 -25.45
CA GLU A 182 -5.31 -3.61 -25.09
C GLU A 182 -4.59 -3.90 -23.76
N LEU A 183 -4.83 -5.06 -23.15
CA LEU A 183 -4.17 -5.50 -21.93
C LEU A 183 -3.08 -6.53 -22.22
N ARG A 184 -1.98 -6.44 -21.47
CA ARG A 184 -0.93 -7.47 -21.47
C ARG A 184 -1.44 -8.71 -20.72
N ASP A 185 -1.09 -9.89 -21.21
CA ASP A 185 -1.37 -11.12 -20.48
C ASP A 185 -0.68 -11.09 -19.10
N PRO A 186 -1.34 -11.53 -18.00
CA PRO A 186 -0.73 -11.52 -16.66
C PRO A 186 0.56 -12.34 -16.52
N SER A 187 0.85 -13.26 -17.44
CA SER A 187 2.13 -13.98 -17.50
C SER A 187 3.29 -13.14 -18.08
N ALA A 188 3.00 -11.97 -18.63
CA ALA A 188 4.01 -11.04 -19.11
C ALA A 188 4.85 -10.49 -17.94
N SER A 189 6.07 -10.05 -18.26
CA SER A 189 6.97 -9.47 -17.26
C SER A 189 6.38 -8.19 -16.66
N SER A 190 6.40 -8.09 -15.33
CA SER A 190 6.05 -6.87 -14.59
C SER A 190 7.15 -5.80 -14.66
N GLY A 191 8.37 -6.19 -15.04
CA GLY A 191 9.58 -5.37 -14.91
C GLY A 191 10.05 -5.14 -13.47
N ILE A 192 9.57 -5.92 -12.50
CA ILE A 192 10.02 -5.92 -11.10
C ILE A 192 10.89 -7.16 -10.84
N THR A 193 10.28 -8.31 -10.55
CA THR A 193 10.98 -9.57 -10.24
C THR A 193 10.47 -10.76 -11.02
N GLY A 194 9.22 -10.73 -11.47
CA GLY A 194 8.53 -11.82 -12.14
C GLY A 194 7.47 -11.31 -13.12
N THR A 195 6.30 -11.93 -13.05
CA THR A 195 5.17 -11.64 -13.94
C THR A 195 4.23 -10.60 -13.32
N ILE A 196 3.33 -10.03 -14.13
CA ILE A 196 2.24 -9.18 -13.63
C ILE A 196 1.42 -9.94 -12.59
N ALA A 197 1.13 -11.22 -12.85
CA ALA A 197 0.38 -12.08 -11.94
C ALA A 197 1.06 -12.27 -10.59
N ASP A 198 2.38 -12.44 -10.56
CA ASP A 198 3.13 -12.72 -9.32
C ASP A 198 3.42 -11.44 -8.52
N ASP A 199 3.81 -10.37 -9.20
CA ASP A 199 4.30 -9.16 -8.53
C ASP A 199 3.20 -8.14 -8.23
N MET A 200 2.15 -8.09 -9.05
CA MET A 200 1.15 -7.02 -9.00
C MET A 200 -0.24 -7.55 -8.67
N LEU A 201 -0.61 -8.79 -9.00
CA LEU A 201 -1.95 -9.28 -8.70
C LEU A 201 -1.99 -10.00 -7.35
N SER A 202 -3.08 -9.81 -6.62
CA SER A 202 -3.34 -10.55 -5.38
C SER A 202 -4.49 -11.52 -5.62
N ASN A 203 -4.21 -12.82 -5.58
CA ASN A 203 -5.18 -13.87 -5.92
C ASN A 203 -5.82 -13.68 -7.32
N GLY A 204 -5.03 -13.23 -8.30
CA GLY A 204 -5.50 -12.98 -9.67
C GLY A 204 -6.39 -11.74 -9.82
N LYS A 205 -6.44 -10.86 -8.82
CA LYS A 205 -7.20 -9.61 -8.86
C LYS A 205 -6.29 -8.40 -8.89
N LEU A 206 -6.76 -7.35 -9.56
CA LEU A 206 -6.19 -6.02 -9.42
C LEU A 206 -6.65 -5.43 -8.08
N GLU A 207 -5.72 -5.08 -7.20
CA GLU A 207 -5.99 -4.56 -5.85
C GLU A 207 -5.15 -3.29 -5.62
N CYS A 208 -5.34 -2.61 -4.50
CA CYS A 208 -4.49 -1.46 -4.14
C CYS A 208 -2.99 -1.81 -4.20
N THR A 209 -2.63 -3.03 -3.80
CA THR A 209 -1.25 -3.55 -3.82
C THR A 209 -0.68 -3.81 -5.21
N SER A 210 -1.53 -3.79 -6.25
CA SER A 210 -1.06 -3.86 -7.64
C SER A 210 -0.31 -2.62 -8.07
N CYS A 211 -0.66 -1.47 -7.50
CA CYS A 211 -0.01 -0.21 -7.80
C CYS A 211 0.88 0.26 -6.65
N HIS A 212 0.52 -0.07 -5.41
CA HIS A 212 1.17 0.45 -4.22
C HIS A 212 1.91 -0.61 -3.39
N ASN A 213 3.06 -0.24 -2.83
CA ASN A 213 3.81 -1.01 -1.85
C ASN A 213 3.95 -0.21 -0.55
N VAL A 214 3.00 -0.38 0.37
CA VAL A 214 2.97 0.35 1.66
C VAL A 214 4.23 0.17 2.49
N HIS A 215 5.00 -0.91 2.29
CA HIS A 215 6.20 -1.20 3.07
C HIS A 215 7.46 -0.53 2.51
N ASP A 216 7.38 0.09 1.33
CA ASP A 216 8.52 0.72 0.67
C ASP A 216 8.16 2.12 0.13
N PRO A 217 8.63 3.20 0.78
CA PRO A 217 8.38 4.57 0.36
C PRO A 217 9.27 5.02 -0.80
N GLN A 218 10.08 4.14 -1.41
CA GLN A 218 11.06 4.50 -2.44
C GLN A 218 10.45 5.29 -3.62
N TYR A 219 9.24 4.94 -4.05
CA TYR A 219 8.55 5.61 -5.14
C TYR A 219 7.30 6.31 -4.60
N GLU A 220 7.33 7.62 -4.38
CA GLU A 220 6.16 8.36 -3.90
C GLU A 220 4.98 8.30 -4.93
N PRO A 221 3.72 8.09 -4.50
CA PRO A 221 3.24 7.86 -3.14
C PRO A 221 3.13 6.35 -2.80
N PHE A 222 4.25 5.70 -2.48
CA PHE A 222 4.38 4.25 -2.27
C PHE A 222 3.98 3.40 -3.47
N LEU A 223 4.40 3.75 -4.68
CA LEU A 223 4.23 2.91 -5.86
C LEU A 223 5.14 1.67 -5.79
N ILE A 224 4.66 0.54 -6.30
CA ILE A 224 5.44 -0.70 -6.39
C ILE A 224 6.62 -0.58 -7.38
N LYS A 225 6.53 0.38 -8.31
CA LYS A 225 7.56 0.72 -9.30
C LYS A 225 7.41 2.19 -9.73
N PRO A 226 8.43 2.82 -10.33
CA PRO A 226 8.32 4.22 -10.74
C PRO A 226 7.29 4.39 -11.86
N ASN A 227 6.62 5.54 -11.90
CA ASN A 227 5.68 5.88 -12.96
C ASN A 227 6.21 6.95 -13.94
N THR A 228 7.53 7.14 -14.01
CA THR A 228 8.16 8.01 -15.00
C THR A 228 7.79 7.51 -16.40
N ASN A 229 7.33 8.40 -17.29
CA ASN A 229 6.87 8.06 -18.64
C ASN A 229 5.76 6.98 -18.66
N SER A 230 4.87 6.93 -17.65
CA SER A 230 3.79 5.96 -17.54
C SER A 230 4.26 4.49 -17.43
N GLN A 231 5.45 4.27 -16.86
CA GLN A 231 6.03 2.93 -16.68
C GLN A 231 5.13 1.99 -15.87
N LEU A 232 4.38 2.50 -14.90
CA LEU A 232 3.42 1.68 -14.16
C LEU A 232 2.28 1.26 -15.08
N CYS A 233 1.65 2.22 -15.78
CA CYS A 233 0.50 1.98 -16.63
C CYS A 233 0.81 1.03 -17.80
N THR A 234 1.95 1.22 -18.45
CA THR A 234 2.40 0.43 -19.62
C THR A 234 2.87 -0.98 -19.25
N THR A 235 2.94 -1.28 -17.94
CA THR A 235 3.12 -2.64 -17.45
C THR A 235 1.89 -3.49 -17.75
N CYS A 236 0.69 -2.92 -17.69
CA CYS A 236 -0.55 -3.63 -17.96
C CYS A 236 -1.17 -3.25 -19.30
N HIS A 237 -1.04 -2.00 -19.75
CA HIS A 237 -1.67 -1.52 -20.97
C HIS A 237 -0.72 -1.53 -22.18
N ILE A 238 -1.27 -1.92 -23.32
CA ILE A 238 -0.69 -1.83 -24.65
C ILE A 238 -1.31 -0.56 -25.28
N LYS A 239 -0.50 0.49 -25.45
CA LYS A 239 -0.91 1.79 -26.02
C LYS A 239 -0.06 2.11 -27.23
#